data_AF-A0A2G8JJX6-F1
#
_entry.id   AF-A0A2G8JJX6-F1
#
_cell.length_a   1.000
_cell.length_b   1.000
_cell.length_c   1.000
_cell.angle_alpha   90.00
_cell.angle_beta   90.00
_cell.angle_gamma   90.00
#
_symmetry.space_group_name_H-M   'P 1'
#
loop_
_entity.id
_entity.type
_entity.pdbx_description
1 polymer ?
#
loop_
_entity_poly.entity_id
_entity_poly.type
_entity_poly.pdbx_seq_one_letter_code
_entity_poly.pdbx_strand_id
1 'polypeptide(L)'
;MWQEFHSLRIKKKLPTLWKALLNDLNIEHEEEEEVFLFQYLLEQIFRQLMHEMMDKDMPAQVQLSKDVTMDKNEEQALRYCSGYIPAKLLKRYKCLKNNQTAAAFVKVLESWGENSVEDAPTFVAYTKVWLEKQNRGGLFVVKDNVYLFFKAMELIVRASLQQDNIALFQHLNVQIGLLNNICESGEVTQKWELISKPLTLERREKLFQEVVKNFLKMRCEAFVKVYIM
;
A
#
# COMPACT_ATOMS: atom_id res chain seq x y z
N MET A 1 -6.95 -13.91 2.23
CA MET A 1 -6.28 -14.21 3.51
C MET A 1 -7.30 -14.37 4.65
N TRP A 2 -8.11 -13.35 4.96
CA TRP A 2 -9.14 -13.45 6.01
C TRP A 2 -10.22 -14.52 5.72
N GLN A 3 -10.63 -14.67 4.46
CA GLN A 3 -11.56 -15.73 4.04
C GLN A 3 -10.98 -17.15 4.20
N GLU A 4 -9.69 -17.33 3.93
CA GLU A 4 -8.98 -18.60 4.11
C GLU A 4 -8.81 -18.93 5.60
N PHE A 5 -8.48 -17.92 6.40
CA PHE A 5 -8.40 -18.04 7.86
C PHE A 5 -9.76 -18.37 8.48
N HIS A 6 -10.83 -17.71 8.03
CA HIS A 6 -12.19 -18.03 8.44
C HIS A 6 -12.58 -19.46 8.02
N SER A 7 -12.19 -19.89 6.83
CA SER A 7 -12.38 -21.27 6.36
C SER A 7 -11.61 -22.29 7.21
N LEU A 8 -10.42 -21.93 7.70
CA LEU A 8 -9.64 -22.74 8.64
C LEU A 8 -10.33 -22.86 10.00
N ARG A 9 -10.90 -21.75 10.52
CA ARG A 9 -11.62 -21.72 11.81
C ARG A 9 -12.83 -22.64 11.84
N ILE A 10 -13.53 -22.76 10.72
CA ILE A 10 -14.78 -23.54 10.62
C ILE A 10 -14.49 -25.02 10.27
N LYS A 11 -13.27 -25.36 9.85
CA LYS A 11 -12.88 -26.75 9.61
C LYS A 11 -12.91 -27.56 10.90
N LYS A 12 -13.78 -28.58 10.95
CA LYS A 12 -14.06 -29.46 12.10
C LYS A 12 -12.84 -29.85 12.93
N LYS A 13 -11.69 -30.10 12.30
CA LYS A 13 -10.46 -30.53 12.97
C LYS A 13 -9.99 -29.53 14.05
N LEU A 14 -10.07 -28.23 13.80
CA LEU A 14 -9.49 -27.22 14.69
C LEU A 14 -10.33 -27.00 15.96
N PRO A 15 -11.67 -26.86 15.89
CA PRO A 15 -12.52 -26.85 17.08
C PRO A 15 -12.42 -28.13 17.91
N THR A 16 -12.28 -29.31 17.29
CA THR A 16 -12.11 -30.58 18.03
C THR A 16 -10.83 -30.60 18.85
N LEU A 17 -9.71 -30.11 18.29
CA LEU A 17 -8.45 -30.01 19.01
C LEU A 17 -8.51 -28.98 20.15
N TRP A 18 -9.25 -27.89 19.95
CA TRP A 18 -9.49 -26.88 20.98
C TRP A 18 -10.26 -27.45 22.18
N LYS A 19 -11.35 -28.18 21.93
CA LYS A 19 -12.10 -28.87 23.00
C LYS A 19 -11.24 -29.87 23.75
N ALA A 20 -10.42 -30.65 23.03
CA ALA A 20 -9.49 -31.59 23.66
C ALA A 20 -8.51 -30.87 24.61
N LEU A 21 -7.94 -29.74 24.16
CA LEU A 21 -7.04 -28.94 24.98
C LEU A 21 -7.72 -28.39 26.24
N LEU A 22 -8.94 -27.85 26.12
CA LEU A 22 -9.67 -27.33 27.29
C LEU A 22 -9.99 -28.42 28.31
N ASN A 23 -10.35 -29.62 27.83
CA ASN A 23 -10.57 -30.79 28.68
C ASN A 23 -9.28 -31.26 29.35
N ASP A 24 -8.16 -31.27 28.63
CA ASP A 24 -6.84 -31.64 29.18
C ASP A 24 -6.37 -30.65 30.25
N LEU A 25 -6.72 -29.37 30.10
CA LEU A 25 -6.41 -28.31 31.07
C LEU A 25 -7.42 -28.23 32.23
N ASN A 26 -8.46 -29.08 32.20
CA ASN A 26 -9.50 -29.17 33.22
C ASN A 26 -10.18 -27.81 33.51
N ILE A 27 -10.36 -27.01 32.46
CA ILE A 27 -11.03 -25.70 32.54
C ILE A 27 -12.53 -25.95 32.41
N GLU A 28 -13.31 -25.62 33.44
CA GLU A 28 -14.77 -25.60 33.34
C GLU A 28 -15.20 -24.40 32.47
N HIS A 29 -16.08 -24.65 31.50
CA HIS A 29 -16.54 -23.64 30.56
C HIS A 29 -17.95 -23.96 30.04
N GLU A 30 -18.73 -22.92 29.79
CA GLU A 30 -20.01 -23.05 29.05
C GLU A 30 -19.76 -23.03 27.54
N GLU A 31 -20.65 -23.64 26.74
CA GLU A 31 -20.49 -23.75 25.28
C GLU A 31 -20.34 -22.37 24.60
N GLU A 32 -21.01 -21.33 25.11
CA GLU A 32 -20.92 -19.97 24.56
C GLU A 32 -19.56 -19.33 24.84
N GLU A 33 -19.03 -19.50 26.06
CA GLU A 33 -17.73 -18.98 26.47
C GLU A 33 -16.59 -19.63 25.67
N GLU A 34 -16.72 -20.92 25.37
CA GLU A 34 -15.79 -21.68 24.52
C GLU A 34 -15.58 -21.02 23.15
N VAL A 35 -16.68 -20.59 22.52
CA VAL A 35 -16.67 -20.01 21.17
C VAL A 35 -16.00 -18.65 21.17
N PHE A 36 -16.28 -17.81 22.17
CA PHE A 36 -15.66 -16.49 22.29
C PHE A 36 -14.17 -16.60 22.62
N LEU A 37 -13.80 -17.47 23.55
CA LEU A 37 -12.41 -17.70 23.94
C LEU A 37 -11.60 -18.26 22.77
N PHE A 38 -12.15 -19.24 22.05
CA PHE A 38 -11.54 -19.80 20.84
C PHE A 38 -11.32 -18.74 19.77
N GLN A 39 -12.33 -17.90 19.53
CA GLN A 39 -12.24 -16.82 18.55
C GLN A 39 -11.16 -15.81 18.94
N TYR A 40 -11.14 -15.38 20.20
CA TYR A 40 -10.16 -14.42 20.69
C TYR A 40 -8.74 -14.97 20.58
N LEU A 41 -8.48 -16.18 21.08
CA LEU A 41 -7.16 -16.80 21.04
C LEU A 41 -6.66 -17.01 19.61
N LEU A 42 -7.51 -17.50 18.72
CA LEU A 42 -7.11 -17.67 17.32
C LEU A 42 -6.79 -16.33 16.65
N GLU A 43 -7.53 -15.28 16.97
CA GLU A 43 -7.23 -13.94 16.46
C GLU A 43 -5.90 -13.43 17.02
N GLN A 44 -5.61 -13.63 18.30
CA GLN A 44 -4.34 -13.25 18.91
C GLN A 44 -3.17 -14.06 18.32
N ILE A 45 -3.30 -15.38 18.19
CA ILE A 45 -2.29 -16.24 17.58
C ILE A 45 -2.07 -15.84 16.13
N PHE A 46 -3.13 -15.56 15.38
CA PHE A 46 -3.00 -15.11 14.00
C PHE A 46 -2.28 -13.76 13.92
N ARG A 47 -2.64 -12.79 14.78
CA ARG A 47 -1.96 -11.48 14.85
C ARG A 47 -0.50 -11.65 15.22
N GLN A 48 -0.18 -12.52 16.18
CA GLN A 48 1.19 -12.78 16.62
C GLN A 48 2.00 -13.50 15.54
N LEU A 49 1.45 -14.51 14.87
CA LEU A 49 2.09 -15.18 13.75
C LEU A 49 2.32 -14.22 12.58
N MET A 50 1.35 -13.35 12.30
CA MET A 50 1.53 -12.28 11.33
C MET A 50 2.66 -11.34 11.75
N HIS A 51 2.70 -10.90 13.01
CA HIS A 51 3.77 -10.05 13.53
C HIS A 51 5.14 -10.73 13.45
N GLU A 52 5.27 -11.99 13.84
CA GLU A 52 6.53 -12.75 13.75
C GLU A 52 6.95 -13.02 12.31
N MET A 53 5.99 -13.25 11.40
CA MET A 53 6.27 -13.30 9.97
C MET A 53 6.70 -11.93 9.43
N MET A 54 6.12 -10.85 9.93
CA MET A 54 6.45 -9.47 9.56
C MET A 54 7.84 -9.05 10.05
N ASP A 55 8.20 -9.40 11.30
CA ASP A 55 9.54 -9.16 11.86
C ASP A 55 10.63 -9.95 11.09
N LYS A 56 10.26 -11.11 10.55
CA LYS A 56 11.12 -11.87 9.64
C LYS A 56 11.22 -11.22 8.27
N ASP A 57 10.13 -10.69 7.72
CA ASP A 57 10.10 -10.07 6.38
C ASP A 57 10.78 -8.69 6.32
N MET A 58 10.99 -8.02 7.46
CA MET A 58 11.80 -6.80 7.54
C MET A 58 12.52 -6.72 8.90
N PRO A 59 13.80 -7.13 9.00
CA PRO A 59 14.51 -7.12 10.26
C PRO A 59 14.66 -5.69 10.77
N ALA A 60 14.54 -5.49 12.09
CA ALA A 60 14.74 -4.21 12.78
C ALA A 60 16.10 -3.53 12.51
N GLN A 61 17.01 -4.23 11.82
CA GLN A 61 18.32 -3.75 11.37
C GLN A 61 18.29 -2.93 10.08
N VAL A 62 17.15 -2.84 9.37
CA VAL A 62 17.03 -1.88 8.26
C VAL A 62 17.06 -0.47 8.85
N GLN A 63 18.23 0.16 8.83
CA GLN A 63 18.38 1.54 9.25
C GLN A 63 17.64 2.41 8.24
N LEU A 64 16.42 2.83 8.60
CA LEU A 64 15.74 3.89 7.89
C LEU A 64 16.58 5.16 8.07
N SER A 65 17.33 5.54 7.04
CA SER A 65 18.13 6.76 7.10
C SER A 65 17.20 7.95 7.33
N LYS A 66 17.47 8.78 8.34
CA LYS A 66 16.63 9.96 8.63
C LYS A 66 16.79 11.10 7.61
N ASP A 67 17.81 11.02 6.74
CA ASP A 67 18.18 12.06 5.78
C ASP A 67 17.82 11.74 4.32
N VAL A 68 16.68 11.07 4.08
CA VAL A 68 16.22 10.86 2.71
C VAL A 68 15.63 12.14 2.15
N THR A 69 16.39 12.81 1.29
CA THR A 69 15.92 13.97 0.53
C THR A 69 15.90 13.68 -0.97
N MET A 70 15.00 14.32 -1.71
CA MET A 70 15.01 14.32 -3.17
C MET A 70 15.55 15.64 -3.70
N ASP A 71 16.35 15.58 -4.76
CA ASP A 71 16.67 16.78 -5.52
C ASP A 71 15.51 17.22 -6.45
N LYS A 72 15.66 18.39 -7.09
CA LYS A 72 14.61 18.92 -7.98
C LYS A 72 14.31 18.03 -9.19
N ASN A 73 15.31 17.34 -9.73
CA ASN A 73 15.17 16.47 -10.90
C ASN A 73 14.45 15.18 -10.50
N GLU A 74 14.79 14.61 -9.35
CA GLU A 74 14.13 13.45 -8.76
C GLU A 74 12.67 13.74 -8.47
N GLU A 75 12.36 14.93 -7.96
CA GLU A 75 10.99 15.38 -7.74
C GLU A 75 10.19 15.52 -9.04
N GLN A 76 10.79 16.07 -10.10
CA GLN A 76 10.18 16.14 -11.42
C GLN A 76 9.94 14.75 -12.02
N ALA A 77 10.92 13.85 -11.90
CA ALA A 77 10.81 12.46 -12.36
C ALA A 77 9.72 11.70 -11.57
N LEU A 78 9.66 11.88 -10.25
CA LEU A 78 8.62 11.31 -9.42
C LEU A 78 7.23 11.80 -9.84
N ARG A 79 7.07 13.11 -10.10
CA ARG A 79 5.77 13.64 -10.57
C ARG A 79 5.36 13.04 -11.91
N TYR A 80 6.31 12.84 -12.81
CA TYR A 80 6.08 12.12 -14.06
C TYR A 80 5.62 10.67 -13.81
N CYS A 81 6.33 9.93 -12.95
CA CYS A 81 5.95 8.57 -12.56
C CYS A 81 4.58 8.51 -11.88
N SER A 82 4.22 9.54 -11.11
CA SER A 82 2.94 9.64 -10.40
C SER A 82 1.75 9.66 -11.35
N GLY A 83 1.92 10.10 -12.60
CA GLY A 83 0.89 10.05 -13.64
C GLY A 83 0.68 8.67 -14.27
N TYR A 84 1.72 7.83 -14.30
CA TYR A 84 1.65 6.50 -14.91
C TYR A 84 0.64 5.58 -14.21
N ILE A 85 0.62 5.60 -12.88
CA ILE A 85 -0.24 4.73 -12.06
C ILE A 85 -1.74 5.01 -12.28
N PRO A 86 -2.24 6.25 -12.10
CA PRO A 86 -3.64 6.56 -12.40
C PRO A 86 -3.98 6.31 -13.87
N ALA A 87 -3.10 6.62 -14.83
CA ALA A 87 -3.35 6.31 -16.24
C ALA A 87 -3.54 4.81 -16.49
N LYS A 88 -2.69 3.97 -15.91
CA LYS A 88 -2.77 2.50 -16.00
C LYS A 88 -4.05 1.96 -15.36
N LEU A 89 -4.40 2.45 -14.17
CA LEU A 89 -5.61 2.03 -13.46
C LEU A 89 -6.88 2.50 -14.18
N LEU A 90 -6.89 3.73 -14.73
CA LEU A 90 -7.99 4.23 -15.56
C LEU A 90 -8.22 3.34 -16.76
N LYS A 91 -7.16 2.99 -17.51
CA LYS A 91 -7.28 2.07 -18.65
C LYS A 91 -7.91 0.74 -18.23
N ARG A 92 -7.48 0.17 -17.10
CA ARG A 92 -8.03 -1.08 -16.56
C ARG A 92 -9.50 -0.96 -16.18
N TYR A 93 -9.88 0.05 -15.39
CA TYR A 93 -11.23 0.17 -14.85
C TYR A 93 -12.25 0.64 -15.90
N LYS A 94 -11.83 1.42 -16.91
CA LYS A 94 -12.69 1.78 -18.05
C LYS A 94 -13.11 0.57 -18.90
N CYS A 95 -12.31 -0.51 -18.91
CA CYS A 95 -12.67 -1.75 -19.60
C CYS A 95 -13.74 -2.57 -18.86
N LEU A 96 -13.96 -2.34 -17.56
CA LEU A 96 -14.91 -3.10 -16.75
C LEU A 96 -16.31 -2.48 -16.83
N LYS A 97 -17.01 -2.75 -17.94
CA LYS A 97 -18.39 -2.30 -18.16
C LYS A 97 -19.32 -2.83 -17.07
N ASN A 98 -20.33 -2.03 -16.71
CA ASN A 98 -21.38 -2.36 -15.72
C ASN A 98 -20.90 -2.64 -14.30
N ASN A 99 -19.65 -2.30 -13.94
CA ASN A 99 -19.14 -2.42 -12.58
C ASN A 99 -19.20 -1.07 -11.85
N GLN A 100 -20.09 -0.95 -10.86
CA GLN A 100 -20.29 0.30 -10.11
C GLN A 100 -19.04 0.75 -9.34
N THR A 101 -18.28 -0.21 -8.78
CA THR A 101 -17.03 0.09 -8.07
C THR A 101 -15.96 0.59 -9.04
N ALA A 102 -15.84 -0.03 -10.22
CA ALA A 102 -14.94 0.45 -11.27
C ALA A 102 -15.31 1.86 -11.74
N ALA A 103 -16.61 2.15 -11.91
CA ALA A 103 -17.08 3.48 -12.28
C ALA A 103 -16.74 4.53 -11.20
N ALA A 104 -16.88 4.19 -9.92
CA ALA A 104 -16.48 5.05 -8.81
C ALA A 104 -14.96 5.32 -8.82
N PHE A 105 -14.15 4.29 -9.05
CA PHE A 105 -12.69 4.43 -9.18
C PHE A 105 -12.30 5.31 -10.36
N VAL A 106 -12.94 5.13 -11.52
CA VAL A 106 -12.69 5.97 -12.70
C VAL A 106 -12.95 7.44 -12.38
N LYS A 107 -14.08 7.78 -11.76
CA LYS A 107 -14.39 9.17 -11.39
C LYS A 107 -13.31 9.80 -10.50
N VAL A 108 -12.83 9.05 -9.50
CA VAL A 108 -11.80 9.56 -8.58
C VAL A 108 -10.46 9.69 -9.27
N LEU A 109 -10.03 8.67 -10.01
CA LEU A 109 -8.77 8.68 -10.75
C LEU A 109 -8.74 9.75 -11.85
N GLU A 110 -9.87 10.06 -12.50
CA GLU A 110 -9.97 11.18 -13.45
C GLU A 110 -9.81 12.52 -12.73
N SER A 111 -10.36 12.65 -11.52
CA SER A 111 -10.25 13.90 -10.74
C SER A 111 -8.84 14.21 -10.25
N TRP A 112 -7.95 13.22 -10.26
CA TRP A 112 -6.52 13.37 -9.96
C TRP A 112 -5.75 14.07 -11.08
N GLY A 113 -6.30 14.08 -12.30
CA GLY A 113 -5.75 14.78 -13.44
C GLY A 113 -5.85 16.29 -13.27
N GLU A 114 -4.82 16.99 -13.70
CA GLU A 114 -4.83 18.44 -13.80
C GLU A 114 -5.57 18.84 -15.09
N ASN A 115 -6.71 19.51 -14.94
CA ASN A 115 -7.35 20.19 -16.05
C ASN A 115 -6.69 21.57 -16.14
N SER A 116 -6.26 21.95 -17.34
CA SER A 116 -5.33 23.05 -17.67
C SER A 116 -5.80 24.48 -17.35
N VAL A 117 -6.53 24.69 -16.25
CA VAL A 117 -7.12 25.98 -15.89
C VAL A 117 -6.68 26.34 -14.47
N GLU A 118 -5.61 27.13 -14.41
CA GLU A 118 -5.40 28.15 -13.36
C GLU A 118 -5.34 27.68 -11.90
N ASP A 119 -4.54 26.65 -11.58
CA ASP A 119 -4.09 26.52 -10.19
C ASP A 119 -3.05 27.60 -9.89
N ALA A 120 -3.28 28.39 -8.84
CA ALA A 120 -2.32 29.36 -8.32
C ALA A 120 -0.95 28.67 -8.09
N PRO A 121 0.18 29.36 -8.35
CA PRO A 121 1.49 28.76 -8.23
C PRO A 121 1.73 28.23 -6.81
N THR A 122 1.76 26.91 -6.67
CA THR A 122 2.08 26.24 -5.39
C THR A 122 3.59 26.09 -5.23
N PHE A 123 4.03 25.78 -4.01
CA PHE A 123 5.45 25.51 -3.72
C PHE A 123 6.05 24.41 -4.63
N VAL A 124 5.23 23.46 -5.08
CA VAL A 124 5.65 22.33 -5.93
C VAL A 124 5.42 22.57 -7.41
N ALA A 125 4.98 23.77 -7.84
CA ALA A 125 4.70 24.06 -9.24
C ALA A 125 5.91 23.85 -10.16
N TYR A 126 7.14 24.03 -9.66
CA TYR A 126 8.38 23.78 -10.43
C TYR A 126 8.52 22.33 -10.92
N THR A 127 7.82 21.39 -10.29
CA THR A 127 7.82 19.97 -10.70
C THR A 127 7.02 19.73 -11.99
N LYS A 128 6.17 20.68 -12.40
CA LYS A 128 5.37 20.63 -13.64
C LYS A 128 6.18 21.04 -14.88
N VAL A 129 7.12 21.96 -14.73
CA VAL A 129 7.84 22.61 -15.84
C VAL A 129 8.54 21.61 -16.75
N TRP A 130 9.22 20.61 -16.17
CA TRP A 130 9.88 19.57 -16.96
C TRP A 130 8.86 18.63 -17.62
N LEU A 131 7.77 18.31 -16.92
CA LEU A 131 6.73 17.40 -17.38
C LEU A 131 5.98 17.97 -18.60
N GLU A 132 5.69 19.27 -18.59
CA GLU A 132 5.12 19.99 -19.73
C GLU A 132 6.00 19.92 -20.97
N LYS A 133 7.33 20.06 -20.82
CA LYS A 133 8.29 19.91 -21.93
C LYS A 133 8.32 18.51 -22.52
N GLN A 134 8.07 17.48 -21.70
CA GLN A 134 8.01 16.08 -22.16
C GLN A 134 6.64 15.68 -22.71
N ASN A 135 5.58 16.45 -22.40
CA ASN A 135 4.23 16.08 -22.75
C ASN A 135 3.94 16.33 -24.24
N ARG A 136 3.59 15.25 -24.96
CA ARG A 136 3.15 15.29 -26.36
C ARG A 136 1.65 15.06 -26.52
N GLY A 137 0.86 15.37 -25.48
CA GLY A 137 -0.60 15.18 -25.45
C GLY A 137 -1.06 13.81 -24.94
N GLY A 138 -0.14 12.95 -24.49
CA GLY A 138 -0.46 11.60 -24.01
C GLY A 138 -0.16 11.36 -22.53
N LEU A 139 0.45 12.31 -21.82
CA LEU A 139 0.77 12.14 -20.40
C LEU A 139 -0.42 12.50 -19.51
N PHE A 140 -0.63 11.69 -18.48
CA PHE A 140 -1.56 12.01 -17.40
C PHE A 140 -0.86 12.92 -16.39
N VAL A 141 -1.13 14.22 -16.47
CA VAL A 141 -0.56 15.20 -15.53
C VAL A 141 -1.36 15.18 -14.24
N VAL A 142 -0.70 14.90 -13.11
CA VAL A 142 -1.36 14.84 -11.80
C VAL A 142 -1.38 16.19 -11.10
N LYS A 143 -2.43 16.45 -10.31
CA LYS A 143 -2.51 17.59 -9.39
C LYS A 143 -1.48 17.51 -8.27
N ASP A 144 -1.22 18.65 -7.63
CA ASP A 144 -0.21 18.77 -6.56
C ASP A 144 -0.48 17.85 -5.37
N ASN A 145 -1.73 17.75 -4.90
CA ASN A 145 -2.08 16.87 -3.78
C ASN A 145 -1.83 15.39 -4.10
N VAL A 146 -2.02 14.98 -5.35
CA VAL A 146 -1.76 13.61 -5.82
C VAL A 146 -0.26 13.38 -5.91
N TYR A 147 0.50 14.35 -6.43
CA TYR A 147 1.96 14.31 -6.40
C TYR A 147 2.50 14.19 -4.97
N LEU A 148 2.00 14.99 -4.04
CA LEU A 148 2.42 14.96 -2.63
C LEU A 148 2.13 13.62 -1.96
N PHE A 149 1.02 12.96 -2.32
CA PHE A 149 0.72 11.60 -1.89
C PHE A 149 1.78 10.59 -2.38
N PHE A 150 2.13 10.62 -3.68
CA PHE A 150 3.19 9.76 -4.22
C PHE A 150 4.57 10.10 -3.64
N LYS A 151 4.86 11.37 -3.34
CA LYS A 151 6.06 11.81 -2.65
C LYS A 151 6.18 11.24 -1.24
N ALA A 152 5.11 11.25 -0.46
CA ALA A 152 5.12 10.63 0.86
C ALA A 152 5.44 9.13 0.80
N MET A 153 4.85 8.40 -0.16
CA MET A 153 5.18 6.98 -0.38
C MET A 153 6.63 6.79 -0.84
N GLU A 154 7.12 7.64 -1.74
CA GLU A 154 8.49 7.58 -2.26
C GLU A 154 9.52 7.70 -1.14
N LEU A 155 9.32 8.62 -0.19
CA LEU A 155 10.26 8.82 0.92
C LEU A 155 10.39 7.55 1.79
N ILE A 156 9.28 6.85 2.04
CA ILE A 156 9.28 5.56 2.75
C ILE A 156 10.04 4.51 1.95
N VAL A 157 9.76 4.43 0.64
CA VAL A 157 10.42 3.48 -0.25
C VAL A 157 11.92 3.73 -0.32
N ARG A 158 12.37 4.97 -0.48
CA ARG A 158 13.80 5.35 -0.55
C ARG A 158 14.52 5.18 0.78
N ALA A 159 13.85 5.39 1.91
CA ALA A 159 14.42 5.11 3.22
C ALA A 159 14.68 3.62 3.43
N SER A 160 13.87 2.77 2.79
CA SER A 160 14.02 1.32 2.90
C SER A 160 14.98 0.78 1.83
N LEU A 161 14.73 1.06 0.55
CA LEU A 161 15.47 0.57 -0.62
C LEU A 161 16.78 1.32 -0.83
N GLN A 162 17.77 1.02 0.02
CA GLN A 162 19.12 1.54 -0.08
C GLN A 162 20.08 0.44 -0.51
N GLN A 163 21.16 0.84 -1.20
CA GLN A 163 22.18 -0.11 -1.67
C GLN A 163 22.81 -0.88 -0.50
N ASP A 164 23.05 -0.20 0.61
CA ASP A 164 23.63 -0.79 1.83
C ASP A 164 22.72 -1.87 2.45
N ASN A 165 21.42 -1.79 2.19
CA ASN A 165 20.42 -2.74 2.69
C ASN A 165 20.24 -3.98 1.78
N ILE A 166 20.90 -4.04 0.61
CA ILE A 166 20.71 -5.15 -0.36
C ILE A 166 21.02 -6.51 0.26
N ALA A 167 22.09 -6.60 1.06
CA ALA A 167 22.44 -7.84 1.75
C ALA A 167 21.34 -8.31 2.73
N LEU A 168 20.64 -7.36 3.37
CA LEU A 168 19.55 -7.64 4.29
C LEU A 168 18.29 -8.13 3.58
N PHE A 169 18.11 -7.81 2.30
CA PHE A 169 16.95 -8.22 1.51
C PHE A 169 17.02 -9.66 1.01
N GLN A 170 18.15 -10.35 1.19
CA GLN A 170 18.27 -11.74 0.79
C GLN A 170 17.23 -12.60 1.52
N HIS A 171 16.37 -13.24 0.75
CA HIS A 171 15.27 -14.10 1.22
C HIS A 171 14.05 -13.38 1.83
N LEU A 172 13.97 -12.06 1.75
CA LEU A 172 12.85 -11.28 2.28
C LEU A 172 11.85 -10.84 1.21
N ASN A 173 10.57 -10.77 1.59
CA ASN A 173 9.57 -10.14 0.74
C ASN A 173 9.50 -8.63 1.01
N VAL A 174 10.46 -7.89 0.45
CA VAL A 174 10.60 -6.44 0.61
C VAL A 174 9.32 -5.67 0.24
N GLN A 175 8.54 -6.17 -0.72
CA GLN A 175 7.28 -5.53 -1.12
C GLN A 175 6.23 -5.56 0.00
N ILE A 176 6.19 -6.62 0.81
CA ILE A 176 5.25 -6.74 1.93
C ILE A 176 5.67 -5.80 3.06
N GLY A 177 6.97 -5.77 3.42
CA GLY A 177 7.49 -4.84 4.43
C GLY A 177 7.21 -3.38 4.07
N LEU A 178 7.49 -3.00 2.81
CA LEU A 178 7.19 -1.67 2.29
C LEU A 178 5.69 -1.34 2.29
N LEU A 179 4.84 -2.32 1.95
CA LEU A 179 3.39 -2.13 1.99
C LEU A 179 2.92 -1.79 3.40
N ASN A 180 3.45 -2.48 4.42
CA ASN A 180 3.10 -2.24 5.81
C ASN A 180 3.57 -0.85 6.28
N ASN A 181 4.82 -0.48 6.01
CA ASN A 181 5.35 0.85 6.34
C ASN A 181 4.53 1.99 5.70
N ILE A 182 4.04 1.78 4.48
CA ILE A 182 3.16 2.73 3.79
C ILE A 182 1.78 2.78 4.45
N CYS A 183 1.22 1.63 4.85
CA CYS A 183 -0.09 1.57 5.51
C CYS A 183 -0.08 2.19 6.92
N GLU A 184 1.03 2.07 7.64
CA GLU A 184 1.21 2.61 9.00
C GLU A 184 1.59 4.10 9.01
N SER A 185 1.96 4.65 7.87
CA SER A 185 2.31 6.07 7.76
C SER A 185 1.07 6.96 7.88
N GLY A 186 0.99 7.71 8.98
CA GLY A 186 -0.03 8.73 9.18
C GLY A 186 0.00 9.83 8.10
N GLU A 187 1.18 10.18 7.59
CA GLU A 187 1.32 11.19 6.53
C GLU A 187 0.75 10.70 5.19
N VAL A 188 1.05 9.45 4.81
CA VAL A 188 0.49 8.84 3.60
C VAL A 188 -1.03 8.75 3.73
N THR A 189 -1.51 8.27 4.89
CA THR A 189 -2.95 8.12 5.17
C THR A 189 -3.68 9.46 5.05
N GLN A 190 -3.17 10.52 5.67
CA GLN A 190 -3.76 11.86 5.59
C GLN A 190 -3.87 12.37 4.14
N LYS A 191 -2.80 12.21 3.36
CA LYS A 191 -2.79 12.63 1.94
C LYS A 191 -3.71 11.76 1.09
N TRP A 192 -3.79 10.46 1.39
CA TRP A 192 -4.69 9.53 0.73
C TRP A 192 -6.16 9.92 0.93
N GLU A 193 -6.56 10.23 2.15
CA GLU A 193 -7.92 10.65 2.48
C GLU A 193 -8.35 11.89 1.69
N LEU A 194 -7.43 12.86 1.52
CA LEU A 194 -7.69 14.07 0.76
C LEU A 194 -8.03 13.78 -0.71
N ILE A 195 -7.27 12.89 -1.36
CA ILE A 195 -7.42 12.60 -2.79
C ILE A 195 -8.47 11.51 -3.09
N SER A 196 -8.94 10.79 -2.07
CA SER A 196 -9.90 9.68 -2.19
C SER A 196 -11.25 9.97 -1.52
N LYS A 197 -11.46 11.18 -1.00
CA LYS A 197 -12.66 11.65 -0.29
C LYS A 197 -13.99 11.23 -0.94
N PRO A 198 -14.17 11.23 -2.28
CA PRO A 198 -15.44 10.85 -2.89
C PRO A 198 -15.82 9.36 -2.76
N LEU A 199 -14.89 8.48 -2.32
CA LEU A 199 -15.15 7.05 -2.14
C LEU A 199 -15.65 6.72 -0.74
N THR A 200 -16.48 5.68 -0.65
CA THR A 200 -16.78 4.98 0.60
C THR A 200 -15.51 4.35 1.18
N LEU A 201 -15.49 4.05 2.48
CA LEU A 201 -14.32 3.49 3.18
C LEU A 201 -13.81 2.21 2.51
N GLU A 202 -14.68 1.23 2.27
CA GLU A 202 -14.32 -0.04 1.62
C GLU A 202 -13.69 0.18 0.22
N ARG A 203 -14.28 1.07 -0.58
CA ARG A 203 -13.79 1.39 -1.92
C ARG A 203 -12.45 2.12 -1.84
N ARG A 204 -12.30 3.00 -0.85
CA ARG A 204 -11.07 3.75 -0.59
C ARG A 204 -9.93 2.81 -0.24
N GLU A 205 -10.12 1.88 0.69
CA GLU A 205 -9.12 0.87 1.06
C GLU A 205 -8.72 0.00 -0.14
N LYS A 206 -9.72 -0.45 -0.92
CA LYS A 206 -9.45 -1.26 -2.10
C LYS A 206 -8.66 -0.53 -3.17
N LEU A 207 -8.98 0.73 -3.45
CA LEU A 207 -8.23 1.53 -4.41
C LEU A 207 -6.82 1.85 -3.89
N PHE A 208 -6.68 2.12 -2.59
CA PHE A 208 -5.40 2.36 -1.94
C PHE A 208 -4.44 1.18 -2.16
N GLN A 209 -4.89 -0.03 -1.84
CA GLN A 209 -4.10 -1.25 -2.01
C GLN A 209 -3.64 -1.43 -3.47
N GLU A 210 -4.51 -1.19 -4.44
CA GLU A 210 -4.15 -1.30 -5.87
C GLU A 210 -3.13 -0.23 -6.30
N VAL A 211 -3.25 1.00 -5.78
CA VAL A 211 -2.32 2.09 -6.05
C VAL A 211 -0.94 1.80 -5.45
N VAL A 212 -0.89 1.45 -4.15
CA VAL A 212 0.35 1.14 -3.44
C VAL A 212 1.03 -0.07 -4.07
N LYS A 213 0.28 -1.14 -4.40
CA LYS A 213 0.83 -2.33 -5.06
C LYS A 213 1.46 -2.01 -6.42
N ASN A 214 0.81 -1.16 -7.24
CA ASN A 214 1.39 -0.75 -8.53
C ASN A 214 2.63 0.14 -8.35
N PHE A 215 2.61 1.01 -7.34
CA PHE A 215 3.75 1.87 -7.01
C PHE A 215 4.96 1.06 -6.55
N LEU A 216 4.77 0.18 -5.56
CA LEU A 216 5.83 -0.67 -5.02
C LEU A 216 6.40 -1.61 -6.06
N LYS A 217 5.56 -2.21 -6.90
CA LYS A 217 6.03 -3.05 -8.01
C LYS A 217 7.00 -2.29 -8.92
N MET A 218 6.59 -1.10 -9.37
CA MET A 218 7.42 -0.25 -10.24
C MET A 218 8.75 0.14 -9.56
N ARG A 219 8.72 0.51 -8.28
CA ARG A 219 9.92 0.94 -7.56
C ARG A 219 10.87 -0.21 -7.24
N CYS A 220 10.36 -1.35 -6.81
CA CYS A 220 11.19 -2.53 -6.57
C CYS A 220 11.83 -3.04 -7.86
N GLU A 221 11.08 -3.09 -8.97
CA GLU A 221 11.63 -3.49 -10.29
C GLU A 221 12.75 -2.53 -10.75
N ALA A 222 12.54 -1.22 -10.59
CA ALA A 222 13.56 -0.22 -10.91
C ALA A 222 14.80 -0.37 -10.03
N PHE A 223 14.63 -0.58 -8.72
CA PHE A 223 15.75 -0.78 -7.79
C PHE A 223 16.57 -2.02 -8.14
N VAL A 224 15.92 -3.16 -8.37
CA VAL A 224 16.59 -4.41 -8.80
C VAL A 224 17.37 -4.19 -10.09
N LYS A 225 16.79 -3.48 -11.06
CA LYS A 225 17.43 -3.21 -12.35
C LYS A 225 18.67 -2.32 -12.26
N VAL A 226 18.77 -1.45 -11.25
CA VAL A 226 19.89 -0.51 -11.12
C VAL A 226 21.01 -1.10 -10.27
N TYR A 227 20.68 -1.88 -9.23
CA TYR A 227 21.64 -2.27 -8.21
C TYR A 227 21.91 -3.78 -8.12
N ILE A 228 21.13 -4.62 -8.79
CA ILE A 228 21.27 -6.09 -8.72
C ILE A 228 21.58 -6.69 -10.09
N MET A 229 20.94 -6.21 -11.16
CA MET A 229 21.18 -6.62 -12.55
C MET A 229 22.13 -5.65 -13.25
#